data_AF-A0A915MF41-F1
#
_entry.id   AF-A0A915MF41-F1
#
_cell.length_a   1.000
_cell.length_b   1.000
_cell.length_c   1.000
_cell.angle_alpha   90.00
_cell.angle_beta   90.00
_cell.angle_gamma   90.00
#
_symmetry.space_group_name_H-M   'P 1'
#
loop_
_entity.id
_entity.type
_entity.pdbx_description
1 polymer ?
#
loop_
_entity_poly.entity_id
_entity_poly.type
_entity_poly.pdbx_seq_one_letter_code
_entity_poly.pdbx_strand_id
1 'polypeptide(L)' 'RRVYMDPSEYQSHRHRPQLEELLERIASSSGLIADMKTTKPMRHDQIISGVNNLRQALQDLLKEYERNVSLKIFV' A
#
# COMPACT_ATOMS: atom_id res chain seq x y z
N ARG A 1 6.25 -9.78 2.74
CA ARG A 1 7.43 -8.88 2.68
C ARG A 1 7.03 -7.57 3.34
N ARG A 2 7.92 -6.90 4.10
CA ARG A 2 7.60 -5.62 4.77
C ARG A 2 7.98 -4.46 3.85
N VAL A 3 7.34 -3.30 4.06
CA VAL A 3 7.58 -2.07 3.27
C VAL A 3 8.98 -1.48 3.46
N TYR A 4 9.66 -1.83 4.55
CA TYR A 4 11.03 -1.37 4.82
C TYR A 4 12.04 -2.26 4.09
N MET A 5 12.80 -1.66 3.16
CA MET A 5 13.89 -2.29 2.43
C MET A 5 14.96 -1.25 2.08
N ASP A 6 16.19 -1.70 1.89
CA ASP A 6 17.24 -0.86 1.33
C ASP A 6 16.80 -0.40 -0.09
N PRO A 7 16.86 0.90 -0.41
CA PRO A 7 16.46 1.40 -1.73
C PRO A 7 17.19 0.73 -2.90
N SER A 8 18.42 0.26 -2.69
CA SER A 8 19.21 -0.45 -3.71
C SER A 8 18.71 -1.86 -3.99
N GLU A 9 18.00 -2.48 -3.05
CA GLU A 9 17.42 -3.81 -3.23
C GLU A 9 16.05 -3.76 -3.92
N TYR A 10 15.47 -2.57 -4.12
CA TYR A 10 14.15 -2.43 -4.72
C TYR A 10 14.13 -2.86 -6.19
N GLN A 11 13.24 -3.80 -6.52
CA GLN A 11 13.01 -4.31 -7.86
C GLN A 11 11.55 -4.09 -8.22
N SER A 12 11.23 -3.07 -9.03
CA SER A 12 9.84 -2.68 -9.32
C SER A 12 9.00 -3.87 -9.81
N HIS A 13 9.49 -4.64 -10.79
CA HIS A 13 8.78 -5.80 -11.35
C HIS A 13 8.44 -6.91 -10.32
N ARG A 14 9.16 -6.98 -9.20
CA ARG A 14 8.97 -8.01 -8.17
C ARG A 14 8.27 -7.46 -6.94
N HIS A 15 8.71 -6.31 -6.44
CA HIS A 15 8.28 -5.77 -5.14
C HIS A 15 6.99 -5.00 -5.24
N ARG A 16 6.77 -4.25 -6.33
CA ARG A 16 5.54 -3.47 -6.50
C ARG A 16 4.29 -4.35 -6.54
N PRO A 17 4.19 -5.37 -7.41
CA PRO A 17 3.03 -6.25 -7.42
C PRO A 17 2.80 -6.95 -6.07
N GLN A 18 3.87 -7.41 -5.40
CA GLN A 18 3.79 -8.07 -4.10
C GLN A 18 3.25 -7.17 -2.99
N LEU A 19 3.65 -5.90 -2.97
CA LEU A 19 3.21 -4.92 -1.97
C LEU A 19 1.78 -4.45 -2.25
N GLU A 20 1.45 -4.19 -3.52
CA GLU A 20 0.08 -3.83 -3.93
C GLU A 20 -0.90 -4.97 -3.64
N GLU A 21 -0.55 -6.23 -3.95
CA GLU A 21 -1.38 -7.40 -3.63
C GLU A 21 -1.60 -7.54 -2.11
N LEU A 22 -0.53 -7.38 -1.31
CA LEU A 22 -0.63 -7.45 0.15
C LEU A 22 -1.55 -6.35 0.70
N LEU A 23 -1.46 -5.15 0.15
CA LEU A 23 -2.34 -4.04 0.51
C LEU A 23 -3.80 -4.34 0.15
N GLU A 24 -4.06 -4.87 -1.05
CA GLU A 24 -5.42 -5.19 -1.48
C GLU A 24 -6.05 -6.33 -0.67
N ARG A 25 -5.24 -7.27 -0.17
CA ARG A 25 -5.71 -8.27 0.80
C ARG A 25 -6.13 -7.64 2.12
N ILE A 26 -5.37 -6.66 2.61
CA ILE A 26 -5.73 -5.89 3.83
C ILE A 26 -6.99 -5.06 3.57
N ALA A 27 -7.08 -4.39 2.43
CA ALA A 27 -8.22 -3.59 2.01
C ALA A 27 -9.50 -4.43 1.95
N SER A 28 -9.43 -5.61 1.32
CA SER A 28 -10.54 -6.55 1.23
C SER A 28 -11.00 -7.03 2.60
N SER A 29 -10.06 -7.41 3.46
CA SER A 29 -10.36 -7.85 4.84
C SER A 29 -10.98 -6.72 5.67
N SER A 30 -10.53 -5.49 5.47
CA SER A 30 -11.05 -4.31 6.15
C SER A 30 -12.46 -3.95 5.65
N GLY A 31 -12.72 -4.06 4.34
CA GLY A 31 -14.04 -3.88 3.75
C GLY A 31 -15.07 -4.84 4.34
N LEU A 32 -14.71 -6.13 4.48
CA LEU A 32 -15.59 -7.11 5.14
C LEU A 32 -15.97 -6.73 6.57
N ILE A 33 -15.07 -6.08 7.31
CA ILE A 33 -15.34 -5.58 8.67
C ILE A 33 -16.24 -4.34 8.61
N ALA A 34 -15.99 -3.45 7.66
CA ALA A 34 -16.80 -2.26 7.45
C ALA A 34 -18.27 -2.63 7.16
N ASP A 35 -18.50 -3.68 6.35
CA ASP A 35 -19.82 -4.12 5.89
C ASP A 35 -20.60 -4.95 6.93
N MET A 36 -20.01 -5.30 8.07
CA MET A 36 -20.72 -6.04 9.12
C MET A 36 -21.90 -5.22 9.64
N LYS A 37 -23.07 -5.86 9.80
CA LYS A 37 -24.29 -5.20 10.30
C LYS A 37 -24.14 -4.54 11.68
N THR A 38 -23.15 -4.96 12.46
CA THR A 38 -22.84 -4.41 13.78
C THR A 38 -21.88 -3.22 13.74
N THR A 39 -21.27 -2.95 12.59
CA THR A 39 -20.37 -1.81 12.40
C THR A 39 -21.18 -0.54 12.28
N LYS A 40 -20.87 0.45 13.13
CA LYS A 40 -21.53 1.76 13.08
C LYS A 40 -21.16 2.48 11.77
N PRO A 41 -22.08 3.22 11.13
CA PRO A 41 -21.81 3.92 9.87
C PRO A 41 -20.55 4.81 9.89
N MET A 42 -20.37 5.59 10.98
CA MET A 42 -19.16 6.41 11.15
C MET A 42 -17.86 5.58 11.12
N ARG A 43 -17.89 4.36 11.69
CA ARG A 43 -16.72 3.46 11.66
C ARG A 43 -16.51 2.84 10.30
N HIS A 44 -17.59 2.50 9.57
CA HIS A 44 -17.50 2.05 8.19
C HIS A 44 -16.73 3.09 7.35
N ASP A 45 -17.13 4.36 7.41
CA ASP A 45 -16.49 5.42 6.61
C ASP A 45 -15.03 5.66 7.01
N GLN A 46 -14.72 5.57 8.31
CA GLN A 46 -13.34 5.63 8.81
C GLN A 46 -12.48 4.49 8.28
N ILE A 47 -13.01 3.27 8.21
CA ILE A 47 -12.30 2.11 7.66
C ILE A 47 -12.02 2.32 6.16
N ILE A 48 -13.04 2.72 5.39
CA ILE A 48 -12.89 2.96 3.94
C ILE A 48 -11.88 4.09 3.68
N SER A 49 -11.97 5.19 4.41
CA SER A 49 -11.02 6.29 4.32
C SER A 49 -9.60 5.85 4.67
N GLY A 50 -9.44 5.08 5.76
CA GLY A 50 -8.15 4.55 6.18
C GLY A 50 -7.50 3.67 5.12
N VAL A 51 -8.26 2.79 4.48
CA VAL A 51 -7.76 1.94 3.37
C VAL A 51 -7.32 2.78 2.18
N ASN A 52 -8.09 3.81 1.80
CA ASN A 52 -7.72 4.70 0.69
C ASN A 52 -6.45 5.50 0.99
N ASN A 53 -6.30 5.98 2.23
CA ASN A 53 -5.07 6.64 2.68
C ASN A 53 -3.87 5.68 2.62
N LEU A 54 -4.08 4.40 2.96
CA LEU A 54 -3.04 3.37 2.88
C LEU A 54 -2.60 3.11 1.43
N ARG A 55 -3.54 3.05 0.47
CA ARG A 55 -3.26 2.98 -0.97
C ARG A 55 -2.41 4.13 -1.44
N GLN A 56 -2.80 5.35 -1.06
CA GLN A 56 -2.08 6.55 -1.44
C GLN A 56 -0.65 6.55 -0.88
N ALA A 57 -0.51 6.27 0.42
CA ALA A 57 0.80 6.20 1.07
C ALA A 57 1.72 5.15 0.45
N LEU A 58 1.18 3.98 0.05
CA LEU A 58 1.97 2.97 -0.65
C LEU A 58 2.43 3.47 -2.03
N GLN A 59 1.54 4.09 -2.81
CA GLN A 59 1.90 4.62 -4.12
C GLN A 59 2.99 5.69 -4.02
N ASP A 60 2.90 6.57 -3.02
CA ASP A 60 3.92 7.60 -2.80
C ASP A 60 5.27 7.00 -2.41
N LEU A 61 5.27 5.98 -1.54
CA LEU A 61 6.49 5.24 -1.17
C LEU A 61 7.13 4.53 -2.39
N LEU A 62 6.33 3.86 -3.22
CA LEU A 62 6.82 3.14 -4.40
C LEU A 62 7.45 4.10 -5.43
N LYS A 63 6.85 5.28 -5.62
CA LYS A 63 7.44 6.34 -6.48
C LYS A 63 8.80 6.79 -5.96
N GLU A 64 8.97 6.95 -4.65
CA GLU A 64 10.26 7.31 -4.06
C GLU A 64 11.30 6.20 -4.25
N TYR A 65 10.94 4.92 -4.10
CA TYR A 65 11.83 3.81 -4.43
C TYR A 65 12.23 3.80 -5.92
N GLU A 66 11.29 4.01 -6.83
CA GLU A 66 11.54 4.05 -8.27
C GLU A 66 12.42 5.24 -8.68
N ARG A 67 12.24 6.41 -8.04
CA ARG A 67 13.10 7.57 -8.23
C ARG A 67 14.55 7.29 -7.78
N ASN A 68 14.72 6.66 -6.62
CA ASN A 68 16.05 6.32 -6.10
C ASN A 68 16.82 5.35 -7.02
N VAL A 69 16.14 4.34 -7.57
CA VAL A 69 16.74 3.42 -8.56
C VAL A 69 17.08 4.17 -9.85
N SER A 70 16.19 5.03 -10.33
CA SER A 70 16.42 5.80 -11.56
C SER A 70 17.63 6.72 -11.46
N LEU A 71 17.77 7.48 -10.36
CA LEU A 71 18.93 8.36 -10.15
C LEU A 71 20.26 7.62 -10.18
N LYS A 72 20.31 6.36 -9.71
CA LYS A 72 21.54 5.54 -9.76
C LYS A 72 21.91 5.06 -11.17
N ILE A 73 20.97 4.99 -12.10
CA ILE A 73 21.29 4.59 -13.49
C ILE A 73 21.97 5.73 -14.25
N PHE A 74 21.72 6.98 -13.84
CA PHE A 74 22.23 8.18 -14.51
C PHE A 74 23.49 8.80 -13.85
N VAL A 75 24.00 8.22 -12.76
CA VAL A 75 25.21 8.66 -12.04
C VAL A 75 26.27 7.57 -12.15
#